data_AF-A0A958RDC4-F1
#
_entry.id   AF-A0A958RDC4-F1
#
_cell.length_a   1.000
_cell.length_b   1.000
_cell.length_c   1.000
_cell.angle_alpha   90.00
_cell.angle_beta   90.00
_cell.angle_gamma   90.00
#
_symmetry.space_group_name_H-M   'P 1'
#
loop_
_entity.id
_entity.type
_entity.pdbx_description
1 polymer ?
#
loop_
_entity_poly.entity_id
_entity_poly.type
_entity_poly.pdbx_seq_one_letter_code
_entity_poly.pdbx_strand_id
1 'polypeptide(L)'
;MTKGSVKLFSLILGFTLSGHLASAGFTDSDVSVLYPIAQIAFEDYYLGLSAAKANGELLSQNQYKTINDLVIDNNGSVSGLAGYNRFKVLSIRIDPCSFRPQAPCEPEIRLVAQTHHMVGFNESALHLVYQLTSNEFDQLTRDYQKLLDLHPVPTAPELGIQPRFSVDEKNDFQKGFENLILQSIGQKNIYRVALMSRFADEWVFMNLDADHSSAEPTLTPAPFPHGHGATMQIFRGSEFTTDPNLNSSVNFEPNTGFPNIVGDLMRKQRLLTAQELALKDPTTLNANETQYLDRYEKIHTFARDMMTDTQRFNRFNTDCFSCHAGAQALKFSQRLFADNFANQSFPFIEAAWPSVYSTDEKPNSIIAFGYINQEPSVSDRTRQESQEVADKLNSL
;
A
#
# COMPACT_ATOMS: atom_id res chain seq x y z
N MET A 1 3.05 89.35 4.21
CA MET A 1 2.69 88.33 5.21
C MET A 1 2.35 87.04 4.48
N THR A 2 3.32 86.11 4.60
CA THR A 2 3.38 84.66 4.33
C THR A 2 2.21 83.95 3.63
N LYS A 3 2.46 83.53 2.38
CA LYS A 3 1.81 82.39 1.71
C LYS A 3 2.46 81.10 2.22
N GLY A 4 1.68 80.24 2.88
CA GLY A 4 2.12 78.92 3.35
C GLY A 4 1.80 77.84 2.32
N SER A 5 2.83 77.26 1.71
CA SER A 5 2.70 76.08 0.84
C SER A 5 2.74 74.81 1.69
N VAL A 6 1.61 74.09 1.77
CA VAL A 6 1.54 72.76 2.38
C VAL A 6 2.06 71.75 1.37
N LYS A 7 3.26 71.21 1.61
CA LYS A 7 3.81 70.07 0.86
C LYS A 7 3.17 68.78 1.36
N LEU A 8 2.27 68.21 0.57
CA LEU A 8 1.70 66.88 0.80
C LEU A 8 2.78 65.83 0.45
N PHE A 9 3.42 65.26 1.47
CA PHE A 9 4.31 64.11 1.31
C PHE A 9 3.44 62.85 1.14
N SER A 10 3.30 62.36 -0.10
CA SER A 10 2.80 61.01 -0.36
C SER A 10 3.85 60.00 0.10
N LEU A 11 3.67 59.48 1.31
CA LEU A 11 4.40 58.32 1.81
C LEU A 11 3.84 57.08 1.08
N ILE A 12 4.43 56.73 -0.07
CA ILE A 12 4.19 55.43 -0.71
C ILE A 12 4.87 54.40 0.18
N LEU A 13 4.09 53.84 1.12
CA LEU A 13 4.47 52.67 1.89
C LEU A 13 4.46 51.49 0.92
N GLY A 14 5.57 51.28 0.23
CA GLY A 14 5.83 50.09 -0.56
C GLY A 14 5.98 48.90 0.37
N PHE A 15 4.85 48.37 0.86
CA PHE A 15 4.77 47.02 1.35
C PHE A 15 5.01 46.12 0.13
N THR A 16 6.28 45.85 -0.17
CA THR A 16 6.64 44.62 -0.86
C THR A 16 6.23 43.50 0.08
N LEU A 17 4.97 43.05 -0.05
CA LEU A 17 4.58 41.71 0.35
C LEU A 17 5.42 40.77 -0.50
N SER A 18 6.68 40.60 -0.12
CA SER A 18 7.47 39.41 -0.39
C SER A 18 6.85 38.33 0.48
N GLY A 19 5.60 37.98 0.17
CA GLY A 19 5.01 36.73 0.60
C GLY A 19 5.82 35.67 -0.11
N HIS A 20 6.90 35.24 0.54
CA HIS A 20 7.46 33.94 0.27
C HIS A 20 6.32 32.97 0.55
N LEU A 21 5.55 32.67 -0.50
CA LEU A 21 4.77 31.45 -0.56
C LEU A 21 5.83 30.36 -0.39
N ALA A 22 6.00 29.91 0.85
CA ALA A 22 6.78 28.72 1.10
C ALA A 22 6.20 27.66 0.18
N SER A 23 7.02 27.12 -0.72
CA SER A 23 6.58 26.01 -1.58
C SER A 23 6.03 24.95 -0.64
N ALA A 24 4.78 24.55 -0.88
CA ALA A 24 4.17 23.50 -0.10
C ALA A 24 5.00 22.24 -0.35
N GLY A 25 5.59 21.71 0.71
CA GLY A 25 6.29 20.43 0.65
C GLY A 25 5.35 19.30 0.23
N PHE A 26 5.94 18.14 -0.04
CA PHE A 26 5.21 16.89 -0.28
C PHE A 26 4.34 16.54 0.92
N THR A 27 3.08 16.17 0.64
CA THR A 27 2.15 15.59 1.60
C THR A 27 2.08 14.07 1.43
N ASP A 28 1.45 13.36 2.37
CA ASP A 28 1.25 11.91 2.29
C ASP A 28 0.56 11.49 0.98
N SER A 29 -0.45 12.26 0.54
CA SER A 29 -1.18 12.00 -0.72
C SER A 29 -0.36 12.33 -1.97
N ASP A 30 0.71 13.13 -1.85
CA ASP A 30 1.61 13.40 -2.97
C ASP A 30 2.56 12.23 -3.19
N VAL A 31 2.99 11.55 -2.12
CA VAL A 31 3.91 10.42 -2.20
C VAL A 31 3.22 9.08 -2.36
N SER A 32 1.99 8.94 -1.87
CA SER A 32 1.09 7.81 -2.11
C SER A 32 -0.22 8.30 -2.71
N VAL A 33 -0.30 8.21 -4.03
CA VAL A 33 -1.42 8.71 -4.83
C VAL A 33 -2.44 7.59 -5.01
N LEU A 34 -3.68 7.79 -4.56
CA LEU A 34 -4.82 6.95 -4.91
C LEU A 34 -5.71 7.69 -5.91
N TYR A 35 -5.97 7.08 -7.06
CA TYR A 35 -6.87 7.62 -8.07
C TYR A 35 -8.30 7.57 -7.56
N PRO A 36 -9.18 8.56 -7.85
CA PRO A 36 -10.59 8.41 -7.58
C PRO A 36 -11.23 7.35 -8.49
N ILE A 37 -12.44 6.91 -8.14
CA ILE A 37 -13.27 6.14 -9.06
C ILE A 37 -13.89 7.07 -10.10
N ALA A 38 -13.53 6.88 -11.36
CA ALA A 38 -14.07 7.63 -12.48
C ALA A 38 -15.55 7.30 -12.68
N GLN A 39 -16.40 8.32 -12.82
CA GLN A 39 -17.82 8.10 -13.12
C GLN A 39 -18.09 7.88 -14.61
N ILE A 40 -17.18 8.36 -15.46
CA ILE A 40 -17.32 8.37 -16.92
C ILE A 40 -15.97 7.97 -17.54
N ALA A 41 -15.97 7.31 -18.70
CA ALA A 41 -14.78 7.00 -19.51
C ALA A 41 -13.68 6.19 -18.78
N PHE A 42 -14.10 5.13 -18.08
CA PHE A 42 -13.23 4.28 -17.26
C PHE A 42 -11.92 3.84 -17.96
N GLU A 43 -11.99 3.40 -19.22
CA GLU A 43 -10.84 2.85 -19.93
C GLU A 43 -9.71 3.86 -20.16
N ASP A 44 -10.06 5.13 -20.46
CA ASP A 44 -9.11 6.21 -20.76
C ASP A 44 -8.66 6.95 -19.48
N TYR A 45 -9.41 6.79 -18.38
CA TYR A 45 -9.16 7.48 -17.12
C TYR A 45 -7.96 6.91 -16.34
N TYR A 46 -7.66 5.62 -16.46
CA TYR A 46 -6.56 5.00 -15.72
C TYR A 46 -5.42 4.59 -16.63
N LEU A 47 -4.20 4.51 -16.08
CA LEU A 47 -3.12 3.83 -16.78
C LEU A 47 -3.43 2.32 -16.84
N GLY A 48 -3.40 1.74 -18.03
CA GLY A 48 -3.38 0.30 -18.23
C GLY A 48 -1.96 -0.27 -18.17
N LEU A 49 -1.82 -1.59 -18.07
CA LEU A 49 -0.50 -2.26 -18.08
C LEU A 49 0.31 -1.98 -19.37
N SER A 50 -0.36 -1.69 -20.48
CA SER A 50 0.26 -1.35 -21.77
C SER A 50 0.66 0.13 -21.89
N ALA A 51 0.38 0.97 -20.89
CA ALA A 51 0.81 2.36 -20.92
C ALA A 51 2.34 2.43 -21.01
N ALA A 52 2.85 3.27 -21.91
CA ALA A 52 4.27 3.23 -22.28
C ALA A 52 4.86 4.61 -22.63
N LYS A 53 6.16 4.76 -22.34
CA LYS A 53 7.04 5.84 -22.86
C LYS A 53 8.44 5.25 -23.16
N ALA A 54 9.50 5.97 -22.82
CA ALA A 54 10.89 5.60 -23.16
C ALA A 54 11.34 4.28 -22.52
N ASN A 55 10.82 3.95 -21.34
CA ASN A 55 11.16 2.74 -20.58
C ASN A 55 10.31 1.51 -20.95
N GLY A 56 9.46 1.61 -21.98
CA GLY A 56 8.58 0.55 -22.45
C GLY A 56 7.21 0.56 -21.75
N GLU A 57 6.45 -0.54 -21.91
CA GLU A 57 5.16 -0.72 -21.25
C GLU A 57 5.34 -0.86 -19.73
N LEU A 58 4.33 -0.54 -18.92
CA LEU A 58 4.40 -0.77 -17.47
C LEU A 58 4.63 -2.26 -17.16
N LEU A 59 3.88 -3.14 -17.81
CA LEU A 59 4.09 -4.59 -17.77
C LEU A 59 3.78 -5.15 -19.15
N SER A 60 4.74 -5.80 -19.81
CA SER A 60 4.50 -6.30 -21.16
C SER A 60 3.51 -7.45 -21.18
N GLN A 61 2.81 -7.67 -22.30
CA GLN A 61 1.97 -8.87 -22.45
C GLN A 61 2.77 -10.17 -22.29
N ASN A 62 4.04 -10.19 -22.69
CA ASN A 62 4.89 -11.38 -22.51
C ASN A 62 5.21 -11.61 -21.04
N GLN A 63 5.51 -10.56 -20.28
CA GLN A 63 5.69 -10.64 -18.82
C GLN A 63 4.39 -11.07 -18.12
N TYR A 64 3.24 -10.53 -18.55
CA TYR A 64 1.93 -10.90 -17.99
C TYR A 64 1.58 -12.38 -18.23
N LYS A 65 1.97 -12.98 -19.36
CA LYS A 65 1.73 -14.41 -19.63
C LYS A 65 2.31 -15.32 -18.54
N THR A 66 3.39 -14.93 -17.88
CA THR A 66 3.99 -15.70 -16.77
C THR A 66 3.06 -15.84 -15.57
N ILE A 67 2.16 -14.87 -15.37
CA ILE A 67 1.22 -14.86 -14.23
C ILE A 67 -0.23 -15.09 -14.65
N ASN A 68 -0.52 -15.11 -15.94
CA ASN A 68 -1.88 -15.15 -16.48
C ASN A 68 -2.72 -16.30 -15.91
N ASP A 69 -2.13 -17.49 -15.80
CA ASP A 69 -2.86 -18.68 -15.35
C ASP A 69 -3.17 -18.66 -13.84
N LEU A 70 -2.55 -17.71 -13.12
CA LEU A 70 -2.72 -17.51 -11.68
C LEU A 70 -3.64 -16.33 -11.36
N VAL A 71 -3.93 -15.46 -12.34
CA VAL A 71 -4.91 -14.39 -12.19
C VAL A 71 -6.29 -15.00 -12.37
N ILE A 72 -6.98 -15.20 -11.25
CA ILE A 72 -8.37 -15.64 -11.23
C ILE A 72 -9.21 -14.48 -10.70
N ASP A 73 -10.28 -14.16 -11.41
CA ASP A 73 -11.30 -13.22 -10.92
C ASP A 73 -12.55 -13.98 -10.46
N ASN A 74 -13.34 -13.36 -9.59
CA ASN A 74 -14.55 -13.96 -9.03
C ASN A 74 -15.66 -14.20 -10.07
N ASN A 75 -15.51 -13.68 -11.29
CA ASN A 75 -16.43 -13.86 -12.43
C ASN A 75 -15.93 -14.93 -13.42
N GLY A 76 -14.86 -15.66 -13.09
CA GLY A 76 -14.23 -16.69 -13.92
C GLY A 76 -12.85 -16.28 -14.43
N SER A 77 -12.01 -17.25 -14.80
CA SER A 77 -10.66 -16.94 -15.33
C SER A 77 -10.75 -16.02 -16.55
N VAL A 78 -10.29 -14.77 -16.40
CA VAL A 78 -10.08 -13.85 -17.52
C VAL A 78 -8.67 -14.09 -18.03
N SER A 79 -8.49 -15.22 -18.69
CA SER A 79 -7.19 -15.57 -19.26
C SER A 79 -6.88 -14.73 -20.50
N GLY A 80 -5.58 -14.59 -20.77
CA GLY A 80 -5.05 -13.95 -21.95
C GLY A 80 -5.22 -12.42 -21.97
N LEU A 81 -5.40 -11.88 -23.17
CA LEU A 81 -5.43 -10.44 -23.45
C LEU A 81 -6.58 -9.71 -22.75
N ALA A 82 -7.71 -10.40 -22.55
CA ALA A 82 -8.85 -9.82 -21.86
C ALA A 82 -8.53 -9.52 -20.39
N GLY A 83 -7.79 -10.40 -19.69
CA GLY A 83 -7.37 -10.16 -18.31
C GLY A 83 -6.34 -9.04 -18.23
N TYR A 84 -5.35 -9.08 -19.13
CA TYR A 84 -4.33 -8.04 -19.23
C TYR A 84 -4.90 -6.63 -19.36
N ASN A 85 -5.90 -6.43 -20.23
CA ASN A 85 -6.53 -5.12 -20.46
C ASN A 85 -7.42 -4.65 -19.30
N ARG A 86 -7.86 -5.56 -18.42
CA ARG A 86 -8.71 -5.21 -17.26
C ARG A 86 -7.93 -4.57 -16.11
N PHE A 87 -6.62 -4.81 -16.03
CA PHE A 87 -5.80 -4.21 -14.99
C PHE A 87 -5.62 -2.71 -15.23
N LYS A 88 -6.03 -1.93 -14.23
CA LYS A 88 -5.85 -0.48 -14.17
C LYS A 88 -5.02 -0.12 -12.96
N VAL A 89 -4.06 0.79 -13.13
CA VAL A 89 -3.29 1.36 -12.03
C VAL A 89 -4.19 2.28 -11.24
N LEU A 90 -4.34 1.99 -9.95
CA LEU A 90 -5.21 2.74 -9.03
C LEU A 90 -4.43 3.46 -7.96
N SER A 91 -3.25 2.96 -7.63
CA SER A 91 -2.40 3.65 -6.70
C SER A 91 -0.94 3.61 -7.13
N ILE A 92 -0.24 4.68 -6.76
CA ILE A 92 1.15 4.93 -7.10
C ILE A 92 1.84 5.41 -5.85
N ARG A 93 3.02 4.87 -5.55
CA ARG A 93 3.86 5.31 -4.46
C ARG A 93 5.27 5.63 -4.96
N ILE A 94 5.82 6.75 -4.51
CA ILE A 94 7.16 7.25 -4.85
C ILE A 94 8.03 7.14 -3.61
N ASP A 95 9.06 6.30 -3.66
CA ASP A 95 9.88 5.95 -2.49
C ASP A 95 11.36 6.37 -2.70
N PRO A 96 11.90 7.34 -1.93
CA PRO A 96 13.29 7.81 -2.06
C PRO A 96 14.34 6.78 -1.67
N CYS A 97 13.95 5.79 -0.86
CA CYS A 97 14.71 4.63 -0.38
C CYS A 97 14.16 4.20 1.01
N SER A 98 14.16 2.90 1.34
CA SER A 98 13.85 2.41 2.69
C SER A 98 14.90 2.84 3.74
N PHE A 99 14.47 3.14 4.96
CA PHE A 99 15.22 3.68 6.11
C PHE A 99 16.42 2.88 6.67
N ARG A 100 17.05 1.97 5.90
CA ARG A 100 18.16 1.14 6.40
C ARG A 100 19.54 1.57 5.88
N PRO A 101 20.53 1.75 6.77
CA PRO A 101 21.92 2.05 6.38
C PRO A 101 22.73 0.85 5.86
N GLN A 102 22.17 -0.37 5.82
CA GLN A 102 22.95 -1.62 5.65
C GLN A 102 22.78 -2.34 4.30
N ALA A 103 21.95 -1.83 3.38
CA ALA A 103 21.84 -2.37 2.02
C ALA A 103 21.88 -1.22 1.01
N PRO A 104 22.51 -1.40 -0.18
CA PRO A 104 22.36 -0.44 -1.26
C PRO A 104 20.87 -0.35 -1.59
N CYS A 105 20.32 0.82 -1.35
CA CYS A 105 18.90 1.05 -1.36
C CYS A 105 18.60 2.03 -2.48
N GLU A 106 18.06 1.48 -3.55
CA GLU A 106 17.67 2.26 -4.71
C GLU A 106 16.27 2.85 -4.50
N PRO A 107 16.07 4.13 -4.85
CA PRO A 107 14.75 4.71 -4.97
C PRO A 107 13.87 3.89 -5.92
N GLU A 108 12.56 3.94 -5.70
CA GLU A 108 11.61 3.16 -6.49
C GLU A 108 10.27 3.87 -6.67
N ILE A 109 9.54 3.43 -7.68
CA ILE A 109 8.10 3.68 -7.81
C ILE A 109 7.39 2.33 -7.68
N ARG A 110 6.33 2.30 -6.88
CA ARG A 110 5.45 1.14 -6.74
C ARG A 110 4.07 1.48 -7.28
N LEU A 111 3.54 0.61 -8.13
CA LEU A 111 2.16 0.71 -8.63
C LEU A 111 1.33 -0.42 -8.06
N VAL A 112 0.07 -0.15 -7.74
CA VAL A 112 -0.95 -1.18 -7.54
C VAL A 112 -1.93 -1.12 -8.70
N ALA A 113 -1.97 -2.20 -9.48
CA ALA A 113 -2.97 -2.39 -10.52
C ALA A 113 -4.01 -3.40 -10.06
N GLN A 114 -5.30 -3.08 -10.14
CA GLN A 114 -6.38 -4.02 -9.86
C GLN A 114 -7.20 -4.27 -11.11
N THR A 115 -7.81 -5.45 -11.19
CA THR A 115 -8.80 -5.71 -12.23
C THR A 115 -10.09 -4.98 -11.91
N HIS A 116 -10.70 -4.39 -12.93
CA HIS A 116 -12.00 -3.75 -12.80
C HIS A 116 -13.14 -4.67 -13.29
N HIS A 117 -14.35 -4.37 -12.83
CA HIS A 117 -15.60 -4.92 -13.30
C HIS A 117 -16.65 -3.81 -13.39
N MET A 118 -17.87 -4.13 -13.85
CA MET A 118 -18.92 -3.15 -14.15
C MET A 118 -19.25 -2.18 -13.00
N VAL A 119 -19.01 -2.56 -11.75
CA VAL A 119 -19.43 -1.78 -10.57
C VAL A 119 -18.27 -1.42 -9.65
N GLY A 120 -17.01 -1.63 -10.05
CA GLY A 120 -15.86 -1.29 -9.21
C GLY A 120 -14.63 -2.14 -9.50
N PHE A 121 -13.82 -2.34 -8.47
CA PHE A 121 -12.57 -3.10 -8.54
C PHE A 121 -12.64 -4.40 -7.75
N ASN A 122 -12.08 -5.45 -8.37
CA ASN A 122 -11.86 -6.71 -7.70
C ASN A 122 -10.67 -6.59 -6.75
N GLU A 123 -10.60 -7.52 -5.81
CA GLU A 123 -9.51 -7.56 -4.84
C GLU A 123 -8.26 -8.30 -5.35
N SER A 124 -8.27 -8.78 -6.61
CA SER A 124 -7.06 -9.26 -7.28
C SER A 124 -6.23 -8.07 -7.74
N ALA A 125 -4.97 -8.03 -7.33
CA ALA A 125 -4.04 -6.93 -7.54
C ALA A 125 -2.66 -7.41 -8.02
N LEU A 126 -1.99 -6.56 -8.78
CA LEU A 126 -0.57 -6.64 -9.09
C LEU A 126 0.14 -5.47 -8.43
N HIS A 127 1.20 -5.76 -7.68
CA HIS A 127 2.15 -4.75 -7.25
C HIS A 127 3.32 -4.76 -8.23
N LEU A 128 3.53 -3.64 -8.93
CA LEU A 128 4.61 -3.46 -9.88
C LEU A 128 5.66 -2.55 -9.24
N VAL A 129 6.89 -3.02 -9.11
CA VAL A 129 7.97 -2.30 -8.45
C VAL A 129 9.05 -1.97 -9.46
N TYR A 130 9.37 -0.69 -9.61
CA TYR A 130 10.37 -0.20 -10.56
C TYR A 130 11.50 0.49 -9.81
N GLN A 131 12.74 0.14 -10.13
CA GLN A 131 13.92 0.76 -9.54
C GLN A 131 14.33 1.99 -10.36
N LEU A 132 14.76 3.02 -9.65
CA LEU A 132 15.29 4.26 -10.21
C LEU A 132 16.70 4.45 -9.69
N THR A 133 17.58 4.98 -10.53
CA THR A 133 18.85 5.54 -10.05
C THR A 133 18.59 6.81 -9.23
N SER A 134 19.54 7.20 -8.38
CA SER A 134 19.44 8.45 -7.62
C SER A 134 19.20 9.67 -8.52
N ASN A 135 19.87 9.76 -9.68
CA ASN A 135 19.70 10.88 -10.61
C ASN A 135 18.30 10.92 -11.23
N GLU A 136 17.74 9.77 -11.59
CA GLU A 136 16.38 9.68 -12.13
C GLU A 136 15.35 10.08 -11.07
N PHE A 137 15.55 9.64 -9.83
CA PHE A 137 14.68 9.99 -8.72
C PHE A 137 14.74 11.49 -8.37
N ASP A 138 15.94 12.06 -8.32
CA ASP A 138 16.15 13.49 -8.09
C ASP A 138 15.48 14.33 -9.20
N GLN A 139 15.53 13.85 -10.45
CA GLN A 139 14.85 14.53 -11.55
C GLN A 139 13.33 14.41 -11.43
N LEU A 140 12.81 13.21 -11.14
CA LEU A 140 11.39 12.96 -10.92
C LEU A 140 10.83 13.87 -9.82
N THR A 141 11.47 13.91 -8.65
CA THR A 141 10.99 14.70 -7.50
C THR A 141 11.00 16.20 -7.78
N ARG A 142 12.04 16.73 -8.45
CA ARG A 142 12.07 18.13 -8.88
C ARG A 142 10.95 18.47 -9.86
N ASP A 143 10.73 17.63 -10.87
CA ASP A 143 9.69 17.89 -11.87
C ASP A 143 8.29 17.70 -11.29
N TYR A 144 8.13 16.77 -10.35
CA TYR A 144 6.89 16.60 -9.61
C TYR A 144 6.60 17.80 -8.69
N GLN A 145 7.61 18.32 -7.98
CA GLN A 145 7.43 19.54 -7.17
C GLN A 145 6.98 20.73 -8.03
N LYS A 146 7.56 20.93 -9.21
CA LYS A 146 7.09 21.97 -10.15
C LYS A 146 5.63 21.76 -10.54
N LEU A 147 5.21 20.52 -10.75
CA LEU A 147 3.82 20.19 -11.06
C LEU A 147 2.90 20.50 -9.86
N LEU A 148 3.32 20.20 -8.63
CA LEU A 148 2.60 20.55 -7.41
C LEU A 148 2.45 22.07 -7.24
N ASP A 149 3.53 22.83 -7.51
CA ASP A 149 3.53 24.30 -7.41
C ASP A 149 2.56 24.95 -8.42
N LEU A 150 2.36 24.33 -9.59
CA LEU A 150 1.40 24.79 -10.62
C LEU A 150 -0.06 24.49 -10.25
N HIS A 151 -0.30 23.53 -9.36
CA HIS A 151 -1.62 23.05 -8.98
C HIS A 151 -1.76 23.00 -7.45
N PRO A 152 -1.71 24.15 -6.76
CA PRO A 152 -1.77 24.18 -5.30
C PRO A 152 -3.13 23.70 -4.78
N VAL A 153 -3.13 22.99 -3.65
CA VAL A 153 -4.34 22.65 -2.89
C VAL A 153 -4.41 23.47 -1.60
N PRO A 154 -5.60 23.94 -1.16
CA PRO A 154 -5.72 24.83 0.00
C PRO A 154 -5.29 24.21 1.33
N THR A 155 -5.37 22.89 1.45
CA THR A 155 -5.06 22.13 2.66
C THR A 155 -4.29 20.87 2.30
N ALA A 156 -3.27 20.53 3.09
CA ALA A 156 -2.58 19.24 2.98
C ALA A 156 -3.62 18.13 3.23
N PRO A 157 -3.97 17.32 2.22
CA PRO A 157 -4.92 16.23 2.42
C PRO A 157 -4.30 15.16 3.31
N GLU A 158 -5.08 14.58 4.22
CA GLU A 158 -4.74 13.28 4.78
C GLU A 158 -4.62 12.24 3.66
N LEU A 159 -3.86 11.16 3.88
CA LEU A 159 -3.68 10.11 2.89
C LEU A 159 -5.04 9.50 2.47
N GLY A 160 -5.35 9.61 1.18
CA GLY A 160 -6.58 9.10 0.59
C GLY A 160 -6.61 9.32 -0.90
N ILE A 161 -7.81 9.56 -1.45
CA ILE A 161 -7.97 9.94 -2.86
C ILE A 161 -7.22 11.26 -3.10
N GLN A 162 -6.38 11.29 -4.14
CA GLN A 162 -5.58 12.48 -4.47
C GLN A 162 -6.49 13.67 -4.80
N PRO A 163 -6.50 14.74 -3.99
CA PRO A 163 -7.46 15.86 -4.16
C PRO A 163 -7.23 16.68 -5.43
N ARG A 164 -6.05 16.57 -6.06
CA ARG A 164 -5.78 17.23 -7.34
C ARG A 164 -6.33 16.47 -8.54
N PHE A 165 -6.88 15.27 -8.38
CA PHE A 165 -7.49 14.52 -9.47
C PHE A 165 -8.98 14.84 -9.59
N SER A 166 -9.47 14.97 -10.82
CA SER A 166 -10.90 15.14 -11.11
C SER A 166 -11.56 13.78 -11.27
N VAL A 167 -12.82 13.63 -10.85
CA VAL A 167 -13.58 12.37 -10.95
C VAL A 167 -14.22 12.13 -12.32
N ASP A 168 -14.37 13.19 -13.13
CA ASP A 168 -15.11 13.13 -14.39
C ASP A 168 -14.19 12.89 -15.59
N GLU A 169 -13.04 13.56 -15.61
CA GLU A 169 -12.05 13.47 -16.69
C GLU A 169 -10.65 13.81 -16.15
N LYS A 170 -9.61 13.38 -16.87
CA LYS A 170 -8.23 13.73 -16.52
C LYS A 170 -8.00 15.23 -16.67
N ASN A 171 -7.72 15.91 -15.56
CA ASN A 171 -7.27 17.30 -15.59
C ASN A 171 -5.77 17.41 -15.92
N ASP A 172 -5.27 18.63 -16.05
CA ASP A 172 -3.88 18.89 -16.44
C ASP A 172 -2.87 18.36 -15.42
N PHE A 173 -3.18 18.45 -14.13
CA PHE A 173 -2.33 17.87 -13.08
C PHE A 173 -2.21 16.36 -13.24
N GLN A 174 -3.33 15.65 -13.39
CA GLN A 174 -3.33 14.19 -13.54
C GLN A 174 -2.57 13.75 -14.80
N LYS A 175 -2.80 14.42 -15.94
CA LYS A 175 -2.06 14.14 -17.19
C LYS A 175 -0.56 14.39 -17.02
N GLY A 176 -0.19 15.49 -16.37
CA GLY A 176 1.19 15.83 -16.06
C GLY A 176 1.86 14.78 -15.18
N PHE A 177 1.17 14.37 -14.11
CA PHE A 177 1.65 13.37 -13.16
C PHE A 177 1.83 12.00 -13.83
N GLU A 178 0.81 11.50 -14.55
CA GLU A 178 0.91 10.25 -15.30
C GLU A 178 2.07 10.25 -16.30
N ASN A 179 2.26 11.37 -17.00
CA ASN A 179 3.37 11.50 -17.94
C ASN A 179 4.73 11.50 -17.23
N LEU A 180 4.87 12.15 -16.08
CA LEU A 180 6.10 12.07 -15.26
C LEU A 180 6.38 10.64 -14.82
N ILE A 181 5.37 9.94 -14.29
CA ILE A 181 5.52 8.54 -13.89
C ILE A 181 5.97 7.69 -15.08
N LEU A 182 5.24 7.71 -16.20
CA LEU A 182 5.60 6.89 -17.36
C LEU A 182 6.98 7.24 -17.97
N GLN A 183 7.46 8.47 -17.82
CA GLN A 183 8.82 8.84 -18.23
C GLN A 183 9.89 8.17 -17.37
N SER A 184 9.60 7.95 -16.08
CA SER A 184 10.52 7.35 -15.11
C SER A 184 10.48 5.82 -15.09
N ILE A 185 9.36 5.19 -15.46
CA ILE A 185 9.19 3.73 -15.31
C ILE A 185 8.69 3.01 -16.56
N GLY A 186 8.99 1.72 -16.61
CA GLY A 186 8.51 0.77 -17.60
C GLY A 186 9.22 -0.57 -17.49
N GLN A 187 8.96 -1.49 -18.41
CA GLN A 187 9.49 -2.85 -18.38
C GLN A 187 11.02 -2.91 -18.31
N LYS A 188 11.74 -1.87 -18.78
CA LYS A 188 13.21 -1.82 -18.73
C LYS A 188 13.79 -1.68 -17.33
N ASN A 189 13.03 -1.12 -16.39
CA ASN A 189 13.48 -0.92 -15.00
C ASN A 189 12.50 -1.51 -13.99
N ILE A 190 11.58 -2.38 -14.43
CA ILE A 190 10.78 -3.20 -13.52
C ILE A 190 11.71 -4.15 -12.77
N TYR A 191 11.59 -4.20 -11.45
CA TYR A 191 12.41 -5.03 -10.58
C TYR A 191 11.65 -6.25 -10.08
N ARG A 192 10.39 -6.05 -9.69
CA ARG A 192 9.56 -7.09 -9.09
C ARG A 192 8.09 -6.90 -9.46
N VAL A 193 7.41 -8.01 -9.65
CA VAL A 193 5.95 -8.09 -9.69
C VAL A 193 5.50 -8.97 -8.54
N ALA A 194 4.58 -8.50 -7.72
CA ALA A 194 3.88 -9.35 -6.77
C ALA A 194 2.43 -9.51 -7.19
N LEU A 195 1.95 -10.75 -7.27
CA LEU A 195 0.57 -11.08 -7.53
C LEU A 195 -0.14 -11.34 -6.21
N MET A 196 -1.33 -10.77 -6.08
CA MET A 196 -2.31 -11.09 -5.06
C MET A 196 -3.61 -11.39 -5.79
N SER A 197 -4.03 -12.66 -5.81
CA SER A 197 -5.27 -13.08 -6.47
C SER A 197 -6.23 -13.64 -5.45
N ARG A 198 -7.53 -13.39 -5.64
CA ARG A 198 -8.58 -14.02 -4.85
C ARG A 198 -9.40 -14.97 -5.72
N PHE A 199 -9.56 -16.21 -5.29
CA PHE A 199 -10.44 -17.20 -5.91
C PHE A 199 -11.39 -17.78 -4.87
N ALA A 200 -12.68 -17.43 -4.97
CA ALA A 200 -13.68 -17.78 -3.96
C ALA A 200 -13.26 -17.29 -2.56
N ASP A 201 -12.97 -18.21 -1.64
CA ASP A 201 -12.42 -17.89 -0.33
C ASP A 201 -10.88 -17.89 -0.33
N GLU A 202 -10.20 -18.44 -1.32
CA GLU A 202 -8.73 -18.53 -1.34
C GLU A 202 -8.06 -17.23 -1.80
N TRP A 203 -6.94 -16.91 -1.17
CA TRP A 203 -5.98 -15.87 -1.53
C TRP A 203 -4.69 -16.54 -1.99
N VAL A 204 -4.20 -16.15 -3.15
CA VAL A 204 -2.94 -16.63 -3.73
C VAL A 204 -1.98 -15.47 -3.84
N PHE A 205 -0.79 -15.65 -3.28
CA PHE A 205 0.30 -14.68 -3.32
C PHE A 205 1.49 -15.28 -4.06
N MET A 206 2.13 -14.48 -4.90
CA MET A 206 3.35 -14.86 -5.59
C MET A 206 4.25 -13.63 -5.76
N ASN A 207 5.57 -13.82 -5.63
CA ASN A 207 6.56 -12.83 -6.03
C ASN A 207 7.27 -13.29 -7.30
N LEU A 208 7.52 -12.37 -8.21
CA LEU A 208 8.33 -12.59 -9.39
C LEU A 208 9.38 -11.50 -9.52
N ASP A 209 10.65 -11.88 -9.64
CA ASP A 209 11.75 -10.96 -9.89
C ASP A 209 12.02 -10.87 -11.40
N ALA A 210 12.31 -9.66 -11.86
CA ALA A 210 12.67 -9.41 -13.24
C ALA A 210 14.14 -9.78 -13.49
N ASP A 211 14.36 -10.68 -14.44
CA ASP A 211 15.68 -10.98 -14.99
C ASP A 211 15.96 -10.07 -16.20
N HIS A 212 16.93 -9.17 -16.02
CA HIS A 212 17.40 -8.19 -17.01
C HIS A 212 18.53 -8.72 -17.90
N SER A 213 18.76 -10.03 -17.94
CA SER A 213 19.77 -10.65 -18.81
C SER A 213 19.47 -10.51 -20.32
N SER A 214 18.25 -10.08 -20.67
CA SER A 214 17.79 -9.86 -22.05
C SER A 214 17.22 -8.45 -22.25
N ALA A 215 17.05 -8.03 -23.51
CA ALA A 215 16.51 -6.72 -23.84
C ALA A 215 15.05 -6.51 -23.37
N GLU A 216 14.28 -7.59 -23.26
CA GLU A 216 12.96 -7.60 -22.61
C GLU A 216 13.06 -8.44 -21.33
N PRO A 217 12.94 -7.84 -20.14
CA PRO A 217 13.13 -8.59 -18.90
C PRO A 217 12.09 -9.69 -18.75
N THR A 218 12.54 -10.88 -18.35
CA THR A 218 11.63 -12.01 -18.06
C THR A 218 11.29 -12.03 -16.57
N LEU A 219 10.09 -12.46 -16.22
CA LEU A 219 9.70 -12.62 -14.81
C LEU A 219 9.96 -14.05 -14.35
N THR A 220 10.63 -14.20 -13.22
CA THR A 220 10.94 -15.50 -12.63
C THR A 220 10.41 -15.57 -11.20
N PRO A 221 9.79 -16.69 -10.77
CA PRO A 221 9.31 -16.83 -9.40
C PRO A 221 10.43 -16.59 -8.38
N ALA A 222 10.17 -15.70 -7.42
CA ALA A 222 11.12 -15.31 -6.38
C ALA A 222 10.66 -15.84 -5.02
N PRO A 223 11.59 -16.34 -4.17
CA PRO A 223 11.23 -16.86 -2.87
C PRO A 223 10.79 -15.74 -1.93
N PHE A 224 9.83 -16.03 -1.05
CA PHE A 224 9.49 -15.13 0.05
C PHE A 224 10.62 -15.11 1.10
N PRO A 225 10.99 -13.94 1.68
CA PRO A 225 12.04 -13.84 2.69
C PRO A 225 11.87 -14.75 3.91
N HIS A 226 10.63 -15.15 4.21
CA HIS A 226 10.26 -16.05 5.32
C HIS A 226 9.46 -17.28 4.84
N GLY A 227 9.62 -17.65 3.57
CA GLY A 227 8.87 -18.76 2.97
C GLY A 227 9.66 -20.05 2.80
N HIS A 228 10.85 -20.22 3.39
CA HIS A 228 11.74 -21.36 3.12
C HIS A 228 11.93 -21.71 1.62
N GLY A 229 12.07 -20.70 0.76
CA GLY A 229 12.20 -20.91 -0.68
C GLY A 229 10.87 -21.10 -1.43
N ALA A 230 9.73 -21.06 -0.73
CA ALA A 230 8.43 -20.98 -1.37
C ALA A 230 8.32 -19.69 -2.18
N THR A 231 7.83 -19.83 -3.41
CA THR A 231 7.59 -18.72 -4.35
C THR A 231 6.11 -18.39 -4.50
N MET A 232 5.24 -19.22 -3.91
CA MET A 232 3.79 -19.06 -3.86
C MET A 232 3.27 -19.38 -2.47
N GLN A 233 2.31 -18.60 -1.99
CA GLN A 233 1.58 -18.84 -0.75
C GLN A 233 0.07 -18.83 -1.06
N ILE A 234 -0.65 -19.79 -0.50
CA ILE A 234 -2.10 -19.89 -0.62
C ILE A 234 -2.68 -19.81 0.79
N PHE A 235 -3.74 -19.03 0.94
CA PHE A 235 -4.43 -18.80 2.19
C PHE A 235 -5.93 -18.96 1.95
N ARG A 236 -6.69 -19.60 2.84
CA ARG A 236 -8.14 -19.79 2.65
C ARG A 236 -8.96 -18.91 3.57
N GLY A 237 -9.91 -18.18 3.02
CA GLY A 237 -10.81 -17.29 3.73
C GLY A 237 -11.75 -18.03 4.67
N SER A 238 -12.08 -19.29 4.37
CA SER A 238 -12.76 -20.17 5.33
C SER A 238 -11.96 -20.41 6.61
N GLU A 239 -10.63 -20.22 6.60
CA GLU A 239 -9.81 -20.21 7.83
C GLU A 239 -10.18 -19.05 8.75
N PHE A 240 -10.69 -17.94 8.21
CA PHE A 240 -11.26 -16.84 8.99
C PHE A 240 -12.68 -17.12 9.48
N THR A 241 -13.32 -18.21 9.04
CA THR A 241 -14.69 -18.58 9.39
C THR A 241 -14.74 -19.71 10.43
N THR A 242 -15.90 -19.91 11.06
CA THR A 242 -16.09 -20.72 12.27
C THR A 242 -15.94 -22.23 12.12
N ASP A 243 -15.68 -22.80 10.95
CA ASP A 243 -15.76 -24.26 10.78
C ASP A 243 -14.56 -24.98 11.41
N PRO A 244 -14.75 -25.72 12.51
CA PRO A 244 -13.67 -26.39 13.22
C PRO A 244 -13.14 -27.65 12.51
N ASN A 245 -13.76 -28.09 11.41
CA ASN A 245 -13.41 -29.33 10.71
C ASN A 245 -12.51 -29.11 9.48
N LEU A 246 -12.18 -27.86 9.14
CA LEU A 246 -11.30 -27.56 8.02
C LEU A 246 -9.82 -27.60 8.46
N ASN A 247 -9.19 -28.76 8.24
CA ASN A 247 -7.74 -28.90 8.30
C ASN A 247 -7.11 -28.22 7.07
N SER A 248 -6.83 -26.92 7.16
CA SER A 248 -5.93 -26.26 6.22
C SER A 248 -4.65 -25.84 6.94
N SER A 249 -3.53 -26.18 6.29
CA SER A 249 -2.18 -25.92 6.75
C SER A 249 -1.60 -24.78 5.92
N VAL A 250 -1.74 -23.54 6.37
CA VAL A 250 -0.82 -22.50 5.92
C VAL A 250 0.49 -22.77 6.64
N ASN A 251 1.39 -23.56 6.05
CA ASN A 251 2.65 -23.94 6.71
C ASN A 251 3.62 -22.75 6.70
N PHE A 252 3.50 -21.83 7.65
CA PHE A 252 4.59 -20.95 8.04
C PHE A 252 5.60 -21.77 8.85
N GLU A 253 6.56 -22.37 8.13
CA GLU A 253 7.87 -22.87 8.57
C GLU A 253 8.02 -23.91 9.73
N PRO A 254 8.63 -25.07 9.40
CA PRO A 254 9.34 -26.05 10.22
C PRO A 254 10.11 -25.65 11.48
N ASN A 255 11.01 -24.67 11.31
CA ASN A 255 12.36 -24.77 11.89
C ASN A 255 12.92 -23.48 12.52
N THR A 256 12.18 -22.38 12.57
CA THR A 256 12.64 -21.13 13.22
C THR A 256 12.18 -20.98 14.68
N GLY A 257 11.37 -21.92 15.20
CA GLY A 257 10.81 -21.83 16.55
C GLY A 257 9.75 -20.75 16.73
N PHE A 258 9.44 -19.96 15.68
CA PHE A 258 8.23 -19.17 15.62
C PHE A 258 7.10 -20.09 15.16
N PRO A 259 6.01 -20.27 15.95
CA PRO A 259 4.85 -21.01 15.50
C PRO A 259 4.34 -20.44 14.18
N ASN A 260 3.54 -21.23 13.46
CA ASN A 260 2.66 -20.79 12.40
C ASN A 260 1.68 -19.72 12.91
N ILE A 261 2.20 -18.51 13.14
CA ILE A 261 1.63 -17.50 14.02
C ILE A 261 0.40 -16.87 13.38
N VAL A 262 0.50 -16.55 12.09
CA VAL A 262 -0.60 -15.95 11.34
C VAL A 262 -1.70 -17.00 11.11
N GLY A 263 -1.35 -18.22 10.68
CA GLY A 263 -2.32 -19.31 10.53
C GLY A 263 -2.93 -19.78 11.87
N ASP A 264 -2.19 -19.69 12.97
CA ASP A 264 -2.72 -19.93 14.33
C ASP A 264 -3.66 -18.81 14.78
N LEU A 265 -3.37 -17.56 14.44
CA LEU A 265 -4.22 -16.42 14.78
C LEU A 265 -5.53 -16.43 14.01
N MET A 266 -5.54 -16.88 12.76
CA MET A 266 -6.76 -16.84 11.94
C MET A 266 -7.77 -17.93 12.32
N ARG A 267 -7.36 -19.01 13.01
CA ARG A 267 -8.26 -20.11 13.38
C ARG A 267 -9.25 -19.74 14.50
N LYS A 268 -10.51 -19.46 14.14
CA LYS A 268 -11.59 -18.96 15.02
C LYS A 268 -11.89 -19.77 16.28
N GLN A 269 -11.76 -21.10 16.25
CA GLN A 269 -12.08 -21.95 17.41
C GLN A 269 -11.13 -21.72 18.61
N ARG A 270 -9.92 -21.25 18.29
CA ARG A 270 -8.90 -20.85 19.24
C ARG A 270 -9.20 -19.43 19.80
N LEU A 271 -9.88 -18.60 19.05
CA LEU A 271 -10.10 -17.18 19.38
C LEU A 271 -11.11 -16.96 20.50
N LEU A 272 -12.19 -17.76 20.54
CA LEU A 272 -13.14 -17.72 21.64
C LEU A 272 -12.48 -18.11 22.97
N THR A 273 -11.57 -19.08 22.92
CA THR A 273 -10.76 -19.45 24.09
C THR A 273 -9.84 -18.30 24.50
N ALA A 274 -9.21 -17.58 23.57
CA ALA A 274 -8.32 -16.46 23.91
C ALA A 274 -9.06 -15.34 24.66
N GLN A 275 -10.24 -14.96 24.19
CA GLN A 275 -11.06 -13.92 24.82
C GLN A 275 -11.58 -14.36 26.19
N GLU A 276 -12.08 -15.60 26.31
CA GLU A 276 -12.50 -16.17 27.59
C GLU A 276 -11.34 -16.23 28.60
N LEU A 277 -10.14 -16.62 28.15
CA LEU A 277 -8.94 -16.67 28.99
C LEU A 277 -8.43 -15.27 29.37
N ALA A 278 -8.53 -14.29 28.48
CA ALA A 278 -8.11 -12.92 28.74
C ALA A 278 -8.96 -12.22 29.80
N LEU A 279 -10.19 -12.70 30.02
CA LEU A 279 -11.10 -12.24 31.07
C LEU A 279 -10.94 -13.01 32.40
N LYS A 280 -10.25 -14.15 32.41
CA LYS A 280 -9.95 -14.89 33.64
C LYS A 280 -8.87 -14.18 34.43
N ASP A 281 -8.91 -14.33 35.76
CA ASP A 281 -7.80 -13.94 36.63
C ASP A 281 -6.52 -14.68 36.17
N PRO A 282 -5.42 -13.98 35.83
CA PRO A 282 -4.18 -14.60 35.37
C PRO A 282 -3.62 -15.65 36.33
N THR A 283 -3.91 -15.54 37.63
CA THR A 283 -3.48 -16.51 38.66
C THR A 283 -4.26 -17.82 38.64
N THR A 284 -5.40 -17.86 37.94
CA THR A 284 -6.29 -19.03 37.82
C THR A 284 -6.09 -19.81 36.52
N LEU A 285 -5.25 -19.28 35.62
CA LEU A 285 -4.93 -19.94 34.36
C LEU A 285 -4.05 -21.17 34.62
N ASN A 286 -4.41 -22.29 34.01
CA ASN A 286 -3.51 -23.44 33.96
C ASN A 286 -2.37 -23.21 32.94
N ALA A 287 -1.32 -24.05 33.00
CA ALA A 287 -0.14 -23.88 32.15
C ALA A 287 -0.45 -23.82 30.64
N ASN A 288 -1.45 -24.57 30.17
CA ASN A 288 -1.85 -24.54 28.76
C ASN A 288 -2.54 -23.22 28.42
N GLU A 289 -3.40 -22.71 29.29
CA GLU A 289 -4.08 -21.42 29.12
C GLU A 289 -3.09 -20.24 29.17
N THR A 290 -2.09 -20.29 30.05
CA THR A 290 -1.01 -19.29 30.10
C THR A 290 -0.17 -19.31 28.83
N GLN A 291 0.26 -20.50 28.38
CA GLN A 291 1.00 -20.64 27.14
C GLN A 291 0.20 -20.14 25.93
N TYR A 292 -1.12 -20.31 26.01
CA TYR A 292 -2.04 -19.88 24.99
C TYR A 292 -2.11 -18.35 24.89
N LEU A 293 -2.34 -17.65 26.01
CA LEU A 293 -2.33 -16.18 26.04
C LEU A 293 -0.98 -15.58 25.64
N ASP A 294 0.14 -16.16 26.12
CA ASP A 294 1.50 -15.76 25.72
C ASP A 294 1.70 -15.85 24.20
N ARG A 295 1.14 -16.89 23.56
CA ARG A 295 1.15 -16.99 22.09
C ARG A 295 0.38 -15.83 21.45
N TYR A 296 -0.82 -15.48 21.93
CA TYR A 296 -1.58 -14.36 21.37
C TYR A 296 -0.89 -13.02 21.53
N GLU A 297 -0.31 -12.75 22.70
CA GLU A 297 0.42 -11.51 22.97
C GLU A 297 1.63 -11.38 22.03
N LYS A 298 2.36 -12.48 21.81
CA LYS A 298 3.48 -12.53 20.84
C LYS A 298 3.00 -12.26 19.42
N ILE A 299 1.85 -12.80 19.02
CA ILE A 299 1.32 -12.54 17.67
C ILE A 299 0.86 -11.10 17.53
N HIS A 300 0.13 -10.56 18.51
CA HIS A 300 -0.29 -9.16 18.51
C HIS A 300 0.93 -8.24 18.42
N THR A 301 1.95 -8.50 19.25
CA THR A 301 3.23 -7.78 19.22
C THR A 301 3.90 -7.88 17.86
N PHE A 302 3.98 -9.08 17.29
CA PHE A 302 4.56 -9.28 15.97
C PHE A 302 3.79 -8.54 14.88
N ALA A 303 2.46 -8.65 14.85
CA ALA A 303 1.61 -7.98 13.88
C ALA A 303 1.70 -6.46 14.03
N ARG A 304 1.68 -5.95 15.27
CA ARG A 304 1.91 -4.54 15.57
C ARG A 304 3.27 -4.08 15.05
N ASP A 305 4.36 -4.72 15.48
CA ASP A 305 5.70 -4.36 15.05
C ASP A 305 5.82 -4.44 13.51
N MET A 306 5.18 -5.41 12.86
CA MET A 306 5.16 -5.49 11.40
C MET A 306 4.39 -4.36 10.72
N MET A 307 3.38 -3.81 11.38
CA MET A 307 2.63 -2.67 10.87
C MET A 307 3.26 -1.32 11.21
N THR A 308 4.04 -1.23 12.30
CA THR A 308 4.53 0.05 12.83
C THR A 308 6.04 0.23 12.77
N ASP A 309 6.83 -0.83 12.71
CA ASP A 309 8.29 -0.78 12.65
C ASP A 309 8.73 -1.00 11.20
N THR A 310 8.57 0.03 10.38
CA THR A 310 8.93 0.06 8.95
C THR A 310 10.43 -0.17 8.73
N GLN A 311 11.25 0.08 9.75
CA GLN A 311 12.67 -0.22 9.72
C GLN A 311 12.90 -1.72 9.88
N ARG A 312 12.32 -2.36 10.90
CA ARG A 312 12.46 -3.80 11.15
C ARG A 312 11.77 -4.63 10.08
N PHE A 313 10.59 -4.24 9.63
CA PHE A 313 9.81 -4.91 8.61
C PHE A 313 9.72 -4.00 7.39
N ASN A 314 10.52 -4.28 6.37
CA ASN A 314 10.61 -3.49 5.14
C ASN A 314 10.44 -4.40 3.92
N ARG A 315 10.49 -3.81 2.72
CA ARG A 315 10.30 -4.53 1.46
C ARG A 315 11.27 -5.70 1.21
N PHE A 316 12.44 -5.71 1.85
CA PHE A 316 13.44 -6.76 1.65
C PHE A 316 13.19 -8.00 2.50
N ASN A 317 12.49 -7.84 3.62
CA ASN A 317 12.21 -8.95 4.54
C ASN A 317 10.73 -9.17 4.82
N THR A 318 9.84 -8.30 4.33
CA THR A 318 8.39 -8.46 4.46
C THR A 318 7.82 -8.68 3.07
N ASP A 319 7.18 -9.83 2.88
CA ASP A 319 6.43 -10.10 1.66
C ASP A 319 5.02 -9.51 1.71
N CYS A 320 4.35 -9.48 0.55
CA CYS A 320 3.00 -8.92 0.44
C CYS A 320 2.03 -9.65 1.37
N PHE A 321 2.06 -10.98 1.44
CA PHE A 321 1.17 -11.73 2.33
C PHE A 321 1.39 -11.31 3.78
N SER A 322 2.65 -11.29 4.26
CA SER A 322 2.98 -10.91 5.63
C SER A 322 2.42 -9.54 5.98
N CYS A 323 2.57 -8.54 5.09
CA CYS A 323 1.99 -7.21 5.28
C CYS A 323 0.45 -7.25 5.36
N HIS A 324 -0.20 -7.88 4.39
CA HIS A 324 -1.66 -7.96 4.28
C HIS A 324 -2.31 -8.74 5.43
N ALA A 325 -1.72 -9.88 5.78
CA ALA A 325 -2.19 -10.74 6.88
C ALA A 325 -1.86 -10.14 8.24
N GLY A 326 -0.74 -9.42 8.37
CA GLY A 326 -0.36 -8.64 9.54
C GLY A 326 -1.36 -7.57 9.93
N ALA A 327 -1.80 -6.79 8.93
CA ALA A 327 -2.82 -5.76 9.13
C ALA A 327 -4.11 -6.37 9.69
N GLN A 328 -4.56 -7.50 9.13
CA GLN A 328 -5.73 -8.22 9.63
C GLN A 328 -5.50 -8.80 11.02
N ALA A 329 -4.34 -9.42 11.25
CA ALA A 329 -3.97 -9.97 12.55
C ALA A 329 -3.97 -8.91 13.65
N LEU A 330 -3.44 -7.72 13.36
CA LEU A 330 -3.44 -6.58 14.28
C LEU A 330 -4.87 -6.11 14.59
N LYS A 331 -5.68 -5.81 13.57
CA LYS A 331 -7.08 -5.39 13.76
C LYS A 331 -7.89 -6.43 14.52
N PHE A 332 -7.69 -7.69 14.18
CA PHE A 332 -8.37 -8.79 14.81
C PHE A 332 -7.99 -8.93 16.29
N SER A 333 -6.69 -8.85 16.62
CA SER A 333 -6.24 -8.87 18.01
C SER A 333 -6.71 -7.64 18.80
N GLN A 334 -6.68 -6.44 18.22
CA GLN A 334 -7.23 -5.23 18.86
C GLN A 334 -8.70 -5.40 19.26
N ARG A 335 -9.53 -6.01 18.40
CA ARG A 335 -10.93 -6.30 18.73
C ARG A 335 -11.09 -7.29 19.86
N LEU A 336 -10.28 -8.35 19.90
CA LEU A 336 -10.36 -9.36 20.97
C LEU A 336 -9.97 -8.83 22.34
N PHE A 337 -9.08 -7.84 22.37
CA PHE A 337 -8.46 -7.33 23.59
C PHE A 337 -8.82 -5.86 23.85
N ALA A 338 -9.89 -5.35 23.25
CA ALA A 338 -10.29 -3.94 23.35
C ALA A 338 -10.35 -3.45 24.80
N ASP A 339 -10.87 -4.28 25.72
CA ASP A 339 -10.96 -3.96 27.15
C ASP A 339 -9.60 -3.92 27.86
N ASN A 340 -8.67 -4.79 27.47
CA ASN A 340 -7.31 -4.85 28.04
C ASN A 340 -6.38 -3.76 27.47
N PHE A 341 -6.71 -3.26 26.27
CA PHE A 341 -5.92 -2.27 25.57
C PHE A 341 -6.46 -0.83 25.66
N ALA A 342 -7.64 -0.61 26.25
CA ALA A 342 -8.20 0.74 26.45
C ALA A 342 -7.27 1.70 27.23
N ASN A 343 -6.31 1.17 28.00
CA ASN A 343 -5.32 1.95 28.74
C ASN A 343 -3.92 2.00 28.08
N GLN A 344 -3.70 1.28 26.99
CA GLN A 344 -2.47 1.41 26.22
C GLN A 344 -2.70 2.48 25.16
N SER A 345 -2.12 3.66 25.37
CA SER A 345 -2.03 4.67 24.33
C SER A 345 -1.17 4.11 23.20
N PHE A 346 -1.80 3.50 22.21
CA PHE A 346 -1.09 3.14 21.00
C PHE A 346 -0.70 4.43 20.28
N PRO A 347 0.52 4.55 19.78
CA PRO A 347 0.95 5.70 19.00
C PRO A 347 0.29 5.77 17.61
N PHE A 348 -0.73 4.92 17.34
CA PHE A 348 -1.62 5.18 16.23
C PHE A 348 -2.28 6.53 16.50
N ILE A 349 -1.88 7.52 15.72
CA ILE A 349 -2.69 8.70 15.50
C ILE A 349 -4.03 8.11 15.04
N GLU A 350 -5.06 8.19 15.89
CA GLU A 350 -6.45 8.19 15.41
C GLU A 350 -6.50 9.37 14.43
N ALA A 351 -6.13 9.11 13.18
CA ALA A 351 -6.27 10.08 12.11
C ALA A 351 -7.75 10.49 12.13
N ALA A 352 -8.01 11.78 11.90
CA ALA A 352 -9.36 12.34 12.05
C ALA A 352 -10.36 11.77 11.02
N TRP A 353 -9.89 10.93 10.10
CA TRP A 353 -10.73 10.01 9.35
C TRP A 353 -11.08 8.79 10.20
N PRO A 354 -12.37 8.45 10.39
CA PRO A 354 -12.69 7.06 10.69
C PRO A 354 -11.97 6.26 9.61
N SER A 355 -11.12 5.30 10.01
CA SER A 355 -10.59 4.31 9.08
C SER A 355 -11.67 4.06 8.04
N VAL A 356 -11.48 4.48 6.78
CA VAL A 356 -12.54 4.43 5.75
C VAL A 356 -12.98 2.99 5.50
N TYR A 357 -12.35 2.05 6.21
CA TYR A 357 -12.94 0.79 6.57
C TYR A 357 -13.32 0.74 8.05
N SER A 358 -14.63 0.74 8.30
CA SER A 358 -15.17 -0.33 9.11
C SER A 358 -14.90 -1.67 8.39
N THR A 359 -13.69 -2.20 8.51
CA THR A 359 -13.43 -3.63 8.24
C THR A 359 -14.19 -4.52 9.24
N ASP A 360 -15.03 -3.93 10.09
CA ASP A 360 -15.93 -4.61 11.01
C ASP A 360 -16.85 -5.63 10.31
N GLU A 361 -17.02 -5.59 8.97
CA GLU A 361 -17.84 -6.59 8.26
C GLU A 361 -17.11 -7.49 7.26
N LYS A 362 -15.84 -7.26 6.91
CA LYS A 362 -15.15 -8.07 5.86
C LYS A 362 -13.74 -8.52 6.27
N PRO A 363 -13.61 -9.48 7.22
CA PRO A 363 -12.31 -10.05 7.61
C PRO A 363 -11.53 -10.64 6.43
N ASN A 364 -12.22 -10.94 5.33
CA ASN A 364 -11.63 -11.54 4.14
C ASN A 364 -11.10 -10.52 3.12
N SER A 365 -11.04 -9.23 3.46
CA SER A 365 -10.54 -8.20 2.55
C SER A 365 -9.22 -7.65 3.04
N ILE A 366 -8.15 -7.89 2.29
CA ILE A 366 -6.79 -7.63 2.77
C ILE A 366 -6.06 -6.55 1.96
N ILE A 367 -6.74 -5.82 1.07
CA ILE A 367 -6.14 -4.74 0.26
C ILE A 367 -5.56 -3.63 1.16
N ALA A 368 -4.27 -3.34 0.99
CA ALA A 368 -3.55 -2.33 1.78
C ALA A 368 -3.63 -0.92 1.19
N PHE A 369 -3.59 -0.76 -0.14
CA PHE A 369 -3.70 0.55 -0.78
C PHE A 369 -4.35 0.46 -2.17
N GLY A 370 -5.66 0.70 -2.25
CA GLY A 370 -6.44 0.48 -3.47
C GLY A 370 -7.94 0.56 -3.20
N TYR A 371 -8.71 -0.31 -3.85
CA TYR A 371 -10.17 -0.35 -3.71
C TYR A 371 -10.70 -1.74 -3.35
N ILE A 372 -11.79 -1.76 -2.59
CA ILE A 372 -12.63 -2.93 -2.37
C ILE A 372 -14.01 -2.58 -2.92
N ASN A 373 -14.35 -3.10 -4.11
CA ASN A 373 -15.46 -2.61 -4.92
C ASN A 373 -15.30 -1.10 -5.23
N GLN A 374 -16.05 -0.25 -4.53
CA GLN A 374 -16.04 1.21 -4.71
C GLN A 374 -15.42 1.97 -3.54
N GLU A 375 -15.06 1.27 -2.46
CA GLU A 375 -14.55 1.89 -1.25
C GLU A 375 -13.01 1.98 -1.33
N PRO A 376 -12.38 3.12 -0.98
CA PRO A 376 -10.93 3.30 -1.03
C PRO A 376 -10.22 2.78 0.23
N SER A 377 -9.41 1.73 0.11
CA SER A 377 -8.64 1.08 1.19
C SER A 377 -7.24 1.64 1.35
N VAL A 378 -6.93 2.05 2.58
CA VAL A 378 -5.62 2.54 3.01
C VAL A 378 -5.30 1.91 4.37
N SER A 379 -4.24 1.09 4.42
CA SER A 379 -3.75 0.48 5.64
C SER A 379 -2.96 1.47 6.49
N ASP A 380 -2.92 1.25 7.81
CA ASP A 380 -2.15 2.11 8.72
C ASP A 380 -0.66 2.11 8.39
N ARG A 381 -0.13 0.96 7.98
CA ARG A 381 1.26 0.87 7.51
C ARG A 381 1.50 1.73 6.27
N THR A 382 0.56 1.75 5.32
CA THR A 382 0.66 2.64 4.15
C THR A 382 0.69 4.11 4.59
N ARG A 383 -0.17 4.52 5.53
CA ARG A 383 -0.16 5.90 6.07
C ARG A 383 1.18 6.25 6.69
N GLN A 384 1.68 5.42 7.60
CA GLN A 384 2.96 5.67 8.25
C GLN A 384 4.11 5.72 7.25
N GLU A 385 4.19 4.73 6.34
CA GLU A 385 5.24 4.70 5.34
C GLU A 385 5.16 5.92 4.39
N SER A 386 3.96 6.41 4.06
CA SER A 386 3.77 7.66 3.31
C SER A 386 4.26 8.88 4.06
N GLN A 387 3.90 9.01 5.34
CA GLN A 387 4.33 10.14 6.16
C GLN A 387 5.86 10.20 6.27
N GLU A 388 6.49 9.06 6.58
CA GLU A 388 7.95 8.99 6.68
C GLU A 388 8.65 9.35 5.36
N VAL A 389 8.03 9.00 4.23
CA VAL A 389 8.54 9.36 2.89
C VAL A 389 8.34 10.84 2.58
N ALA A 390 7.17 11.41 2.87
CA ALA A 390 6.89 12.83 2.69
C ALA A 390 7.86 13.69 3.52
N ASP A 391 8.03 13.35 4.81
CA ASP A 391 9.01 13.99 5.69
C ASP A 391 10.43 13.89 5.13
N LYS A 392 10.80 12.73 4.59
CA LYS A 392 12.11 12.53 3.97
C LYS A 392 12.30 13.44 2.76
N LEU A 393 11.34 13.50 1.84
CA LEU A 393 11.42 14.36 0.65
C LEU A 393 11.48 15.84 1.01
N ASN A 394 10.75 16.26 2.04
CA ASN A 394 10.77 17.64 2.53
C ASN A 394 12.06 18.03 3.26
N SER A 395 12.91 17.05 3.58
CA SER A 395 14.21 17.26 4.22
C SER A 395 15.40 17.30 3.24
N LEU A 396 15.17 16.96 1.97
CA LEU A 396 16.16 17.05 0.87
C LEU A 396 16.26 18.49 0.37
#